data_AF-A0A392RNA1-F1
#
_entry.id   AF-A0A392RNA1-F1
#
_cell.length_a   1.000
_cell.length_b   1.000
_cell.length_c   1.000
_cell.angle_alpha   90.00
_cell.angle_beta   90.00
_cell.angle_gamma   90.00
#
_symmetry.space_group_name_H-M   'P 1'
#
loop_
_entity.id
_entity.type
_entity.pdbx_description
1 polymer ?
#
loop_
_entity_poly.entity_id
_entity_poly.type
_entity_poly.pdbx_seq_one_letter_code
_entity_poly.pdbx_strand_id
1 'polypeptide(L)'
;MSTMMKRKDIVDNGGVRPKAVWDIKTVELYIKLCLDEVKKGEHNGTNLTEKGWKSVLCNINEKTGKDYEDNQLKNKWYNLKRDWQEWYKLFANETFVGQDSAE
;
A
#
# COMPACT_ATOMS: atom_id res chain seq x y z
N MET A 1 17.05 11.43 -17.38
CA MET A 1 15.70 11.79 -17.89
C MET A 1 14.67 10.95 -17.13
N SER A 2 14.39 11.32 -15.88
CA SER A 2 13.44 10.62 -15.01
C SER A 2 12.10 11.35 -15.09
N THR A 3 11.18 10.81 -15.87
CA THR A 3 9.83 11.39 -16.00
C THR A 3 9.05 11.03 -14.74
N MET A 4 9.18 11.86 -13.71
CA MET A 4 8.24 11.90 -12.60
C MET A 4 6.85 12.10 -13.18
N MET A 5 6.03 11.06 -13.11
CA MET A 5 4.58 11.19 -13.27
C MET A 5 4.12 12.18 -12.20
N LYS A 6 3.85 13.42 -12.64
CA LYS A 6 3.18 14.42 -11.83
C LYS A 6 1.92 13.77 -11.27
N ARG A 7 1.75 13.86 -9.95
CA ARG A 7 0.49 13.50 -9.27
C ARG A 7 -0.61 14.26 -10.02
N LYS A 8 -1.39 13.54 -10.82
CA LYS A 8 -2.59 14.09 -11.44
C LYS A 8 -3.54 14.33 -10.28
N ASP A 9 -3.93 15.58 -10.11
CA ASP A 9 -4.66 16.07 -8.95
C ASP A 9 -5.84 15.13 -8.63
N ILE A 10 -5.81 14.56 -7.42
CA ILE A 10 -6.98 13.91 -6.84
C ILE A 10 -7.93 15.07 -6.57
N VAL A 11 -8.94 15.22 -7.41
CA VAL A 11 -10.03 16.18 -7.22
C VAL A 11 -10.72 15.80 -5.90
N ASP A 12 -10.40 16.53 -4.85
CA ASP A 12 -11.11 16.47 -3.57
C ASP A 12 -12.43 17.23 -3.74
N ASN A 13 -13.52 16.49 -3.96
CA ASN A 13 -14.84 17.07 -4.08
C ASN A 13 -15.47 17.22 -2.68
N GLY A 14 -15.05 18.26 -1.96
CA GLY A 14 -15.98 19.16 -1.26
C GLY A 14 -16.84 18.62 -0.11
N GLY A 15 -16.28 17.80 0.77
CA GLY A 15 -16.84 17.56 2.11
C GLY A 15 -15.75 17.12 3.05
N VAL A 16 -15.57 17.81 4.19
CA VAL A 16 -14.56 17.43 5.19
C VAL A 16 -14.95 16.08 5.79
N ARG A 17 -14.50 15.00 5.17
CA ARG A 17 -14.77 13.64 5.62
C ARG A 17 -13.75 13.27 6.71
N PRO A 18 -14.18 12.55 7.75
CA PRO A 18 -13.27 12.09 8.78
C PRO A 18 -12.10 11.31 8.19
N LYS A 19 -10.90 11.56 8.70
CA LYS A 19 -9.69 10.84 8.29
C LYS A 19 -9.89 9.34 8.53
N ALA A 20 -9.54 8.53 7.53
CA ALA A 20 -9.61 7.07 7.64
C ALA A 20 -8.81 6.55 8.85
N VAL A 21 -9.46 5.71 9.66
CA VAL A 21 -8.86 5.07 10.84
C VAL A 21 -8.35 3.68 10.47
N TRP A 22 -7.03 3.53 10.48
CA TRP A 22 -6.32 2.29 10.14
C TRP A 22 -5.74 1.64 11.40
N ASP A 23 -6.59 1.00 12.21
CA ASP A 23 -6.14 0.17 13.34
C ASP A 23 -5.39 -1.09 12.87
N ILE A 24 -4.63 -1.72 13.76
CA ILE A 24 -3.77 -2.87 13.44
C ILE A 24 -4.56 -3.98 12.72
N LYS A 25 -5.75 -4.32 13.23
CA LYS A 25 -6.61 -5.37 12.63
C LYS A 25 -7.06 -5.02 11.22
N THR A 26 -7.45 -3.76 11.00
CA THR A 26 -7.81 -3.24 9.68
C THR A 26 -6.61 -3.30 8.73
N VAL A 27 -5.42 -2.91 9.19
CA VAL A 27 -4.19 -2.95 8.37
C VAL A 27 -3.84 -4.37 7.96
N GLU A 28 -3.90 -5.32 8.90
CA GLU A 28 -3.67 -6.75 8.61
C GLU A 28 -4.67 -7.30 7.59
N LEU A 29 -5.95 -6.98 7.76
CA LEU A 29 -6.99 -7.35 6.81
C LEU A 29 -6.72 -6.76 5.42
N TYR A 30 -6.40 -5.48 5.37
CA TYR A 30 -6.08 -4.78 4.12
C TYR A 30 -4.93 -5.47 3.37
N ILE A 31 -3.84 -5.79 4.08
CA ILE A 31 -2.68 -6.50 3.50
C ILE A 31 -3.08 -7.89 2.98
N LYS A 32 -3.90 -8.63 3.73
CA LYS A 32 -4.40 -9.96 3.30
C LYS A 32 -5.22 -9.85 2.01
N LEU A 33 -6.16 -8.92 1.94
CA LEU A 33 -6.98 -8.70 0.74
C LEU A 33 -6.12 -8.32 -0.47
N CYS A 34 -5.15 -7.41 -0.28
CA CYS A 34 -4.20 -7.07 -1.31
C CYS A 34 -3.40 -8.28 -1.81
N LEU A 35 -2.90 -9.12 -0.89
CA LEU A 35 -2.14 -10.32 -1.22
C LEU A 35 -3.00 -11.33 -2.00
N ASP A 36 -4.27 -11.48 -1.65
CA ASP A 36 -5.19 -12.37 -2.33
C ASP A 36 -5.44 -11.93 -3.78
N GLU A 37 -5.57 -10.62 -4.03
CA GLU A 37 -5.68 -10.09 -5.40
C GLU A 37 -4.39 -10.27 -6.21
N VAL A 38 -3.21 -10.10 -5.58
CA VAL A 38 -1.93 -10.43 -6.24
C VAL A 38 -1.89 -11.91 -6.63
N LYS A 39 -2.30 -12.82 -5.74
CA LYS A 39 -2.35 -14.27 -6.03
C LYS A 39 -3.31 -14.62 -7.16
N LYS A 40 -4.38 -13.83 -7.36
CA LYS A 40 -5.31 -13.97 -8.48
C LYS A 40 -4.77 -13.41 -9.81
N GLY A 41 -3.59 -12.78 -9.79
CA GLY A 41 -3.00 -12.14 -10.96
C GLY A 41 -3.58 -10.74 -11.25
N GLU A 42 -4.32 -10.15 -10.30
CA GLU A 42 -4.92 -8.82 -10.46
C GLU A 42 -3.93 -7.70 -10.12
N HIS A 43 -2.72 -7.77 -10.68
CA HIS A 43 -1.67 -6.79 -10.49
C HIS A 43 -0.89 -6.49 -11.78
N ASN A 44 -0.46 -5.23 -11.91
CA ASN A 44 0.40 -4.73 -12.97
C ASN A 44 1.72 -4.26 -12.33
N GLY A 45 2.76 -5.09 -12.45
CA GLY A 45 4.04 -4.86 -11.79
C GLY A 45 3.86 -4.74 -10.28
N THR A 46 4.05 -3.54 -9.75
CA THR A 46 3.99 -3.28 -8.29
C THR A 46 2.68 -2.64 -7.79
N ASN A 47 1.64 -2.59 -8.63
CA ASN A 47 0.33 -2.06 -8.27
C ASN A 47 -0.77 -3.07 -8.61
N LEU A 48 -1.94 -2.98 -7.97
CA LEU A 48 -3.11 -3.76 -8.35
C LEU A 48 -3.75 -3.22 -9.64
N THR A 49 -4.44 -4.08 -10.38
CA THR A 49 -5.32 -3.69 -11.50
C THR A 49 -6.52 -2.89 -10.98
N GLU A 50 -7.25 -2.21 -11.86
CA GLU A 50 -8.50 -1.55 -11.46
C GLU A 50 -9.50 -2.53 -10.84
N LYS A 51 -9.58 -3.75 -11.40
CA LYS A 51 -10.40 -4.83 -10.86
C LYS A 51 -9.93 -5.26 -9.47
N GLY A 52 -8.63 -5.43 -9.27
CA GLY A 52 -8.05 -5.71 -7.96
C GLY A 52 -8.38 -4.63 -6.92
N TRP A 53 -8.26 -3.34 -7.29
CA TRP A 53 -8.62 -2.23 -6.40
C TRP A 53 -10.10 -2.25 -6.00
N LYS A 54 -11.01 -2.43 -6.96
CA LYS A 54 -12.45 -2.52 -6.68
C LYS A 54 -12.78 -3.71 -5.78
N SER A 55 -12.12 -4.85 -5.99
CA SER A 55 -12.27 -6.03 -5.13
C SER A 55 -11.83 -5.74 -3.69
N VAL A 56 -10.66 -5.15 -3.50
CA VAL A 56 -10.15 -4.80 -2.16
C VAL A 56 -11.08 -3.81 -1.47
N LEU A 57 -11.54 -2.76 -2.18
CA LEU A 57 -12.46 -1.76 -1.64
C LEU A 57 -13.76 -2.39 -1.14
N CYS A 58 -14.41 -3.20 -1.99
CA CYS A 58 -15.65 -3.87 -1.65
C CYS A 58 -15.47 -4.75 -0.40
N ASN A 59 -14.45 -5.60 -0.41
CA ASN A 59 -14.21 -6.55 0.68
C ASN A 59 -13.83 -5.87 2.00
N ILE A 60 -13.02 -4.80 1.98
CA ILE A 60 -12.63 -4.14 3.23
C ILE A 60 -13.80 -3.36 3.83
N ASN A 61 -14.62 -2.70 3.01
CA ASN A 61 -15.83 -2.00 3.49
C ASN A 61 -16.83 -3.01 4.07
N GLU A 62 -17.08 -4.11 3.35
CA GLU A 62 -17.96 -5.19 3.81
C GLU A 62 -17.49 -5.80 5.14
N LYS A 63 -16.20 -6.15 5.26
CA LYS A 63 -15.67 -6.82 6.45
C LYS A 63 -15.49 -5.92 7.66
N THR A 64 -15.32 -4.61 7.45
CA THR A 64 -15.09 -3.65 8.56
C THR A 64 -16.32 -2.81 8.90
N GLY A 65 -17.33 -2.78 8.03
CA GLY A 65 -18.47 -1.87 8.14
C GLY A 65 -18.11 -0.39 7.96
N LYS A 66 -16.90 -0.08 7.49
CA LYS A 66 -16.41 1.28 7.23
C LYS A 66 -16.65 1.65 5.77
N ASP A 67 -16.68 2.95 5.49
CA ASP A 67 -16.86 3.50 4.14
C ASP A 67 -15.54 4.10 3.64
N TYR A 68 -14.60 3.22 3.26
CA TYR A 68 -13.36 3.65 2.65
C TYR A 68 -13.57 4.09 1.19
N GLU A 69 -12.64 4.90 0.70
CA GLU A 69 -12.53 5.29 -0.71
C GLU A 69 -11.24 4.81 -1.37
N ASP A 70 -11.26 4.73 -2.69
CA ASP A 70 -10.12 4.39 -3.56
C ASP A 70 -8.82 5.13 -3.21
N ASN A 71 -8.91 6.45 -2.98
CA ASN A 71 -7.76 7.28 -2.64
C ASN A 71 -7.16 6.88 -1.28
N GLN A 72 -7.97 6.50 -0.30
CA GLN A 72 -7.53 6.09 1.03
C GLN A 72 -6.80 4.75 0.97
N LEU A 73 -7.30 3.79 0.17
CA LEU A 73 -6.63 2.51 -0.07
C LEU A 73 -5.28 2.72 -0.76
N LYS A 74 -5.25 3.47 -1.86
CA LYS A 74 -4.00 3.75 -2.60
C LYS A 74 -2.98 4.46 -1.71
N ASN A 75 -3.41 5.45 -0.93
CA ASN A 75 -2.54 6.12 0.03
C ASN A 75 -1.99 5.15 1.08
N LYS A 76 -2.83 4.23 1.60
CA LYS A 76 -2.38 3.22 2.56
C LYS A 76 -1.38 2.26 1.94
N TRP A 77 -1.59 1.82 0.70
CA TRP A 77 -0.64 0.99 -0.05
C TRP A 77 0.73 1.66 -0.17
N TYR A 78 0.78 2.91 -0.62
CA TYR A 78 2.05 3.63 -0.79
C TYR A 78 2.79 3.82 0.55
N ASN A 79 2.06 4.14 1.62
CA ASN A 79 2.65 4.27 2.95
C ASN A 79 3.25 2.95 3.43
N LEU A 80 2.50 1.85 3.34
CA LEU A 80 3.00 0.51 3.73
C LEU A 80 4.24 0.11 2.92
N LYS A 81 4.26 0.41 1.61
CA LYS A 81 5.40 0.13 0.75
C LYS A 81 6.62 0.96 1.15
N ARG A 82 6.45 2.25 1.46
CA ARG A 82 7.54 3.11 1.93
C ARG A 82 8.10 2.59 3.26
N ASP A 83 7.21 2.29 4.22
CA ASP A 83 7.64 1.80 5.53
C ASP A 83 8.43 0.49 5.36
N TRP A 84 7.95 -0.45 4.53
CA TRP A 84 8.70 -1.67 4.18
C TRP A 84 10.07 -1.38 3.55
N GLN A 85 10.17 -0.41 2.64
CA GLN A 85 11.45 -0.02 2.03
C GLN A 85 12.42 0.58 3.05
N GLU A 86 11.93 1.34 4.03
CA GLU A 86 12.75 1.89 5.11
C GLU A 86 13.28 0.77 6.01
N TRP A 87 12.42 -0.17 6.42
CA TRP A 87 12.84 -1.37 7.16
C TRP A 87 13.86 -2.20 6.38
N TYR A 88 13.61 -2.43 5.09
CA TYR A 88 14.52 -3.20 4.25
C TYR A 88 15.91 -2.54 4.17
N LYS A 89 15.98 -1.22 4.02
CA LYS A 89 17.26 -0.48 4.02
C LYS A 89 17.98 -0.59 5.36
N LEU A 90 17.25 -0.49 6.48
CA LEU A 90 17.83 -0.63 7.81
C LEU A 90 18.49 -2.01 7.96
N PHE A 91 17.76 -3.09 7.67
CA PHE A 91 18.31 -4.44 7.76
C PHE A 91 19.41 -4.71 6.74
N ALA A 92 19.31 -4.18 5.52
CA ALA A 92 20.36 -4.32 4.52
C ALA A 92 21.66 -3.63 4.94
N ASN A 93 21.57 -2.46 5.58
CA ASN A 93 22.73 -1.73 6.09
C ASN A 93 23.34 -2.36 7.35
N GLU A 94 22.53 -3.01 8.20
CA GLU A 94 23.03 -3.77 9.36
C GLU A 94 23.65 -5.11 8.96
N THR A 95 23.16 -5.74 7.88
CA THR A 95 23.69 -7.04 7.39
C THR A 95 25.00 -6.88 6.61
N PHE A 96 25.35 -5.68 6.14
CA PHE A 96 26.62 -5.36 5.47
C PHE A 96 27.66 -4.72 6.42
N VAL A 97 27.64 -5.07 7.70
CA VAL A 97 28.72 -4.75 8.67
C VAL A 97 29.26 -6.08 9.17
N GLY A 98 30.00 -6.80 8.30
CA GLY A 98 30.49 -8.14 8.61
C GLY A 98 31.07 -8.93 7.45
N GLN A 99 31.78 -8.29 6.52
CA GLN A 99 32.84 -8.97 5.77
C GLN A 99 34.08 -8.10 5.86
N ASP A 100 34.68 -8.13 7.05
CA ASP A 100 36.07 -7.74 7.20
C ASP A 100 36.93 -8.71 6.39
N SER A 101 37.88 -8.09 5.71
CA SER A 101 38.93 -8.69 4.90
C SER A 101 39.51 -9.97 5.50
N ALA A 102 39.49 -11.05 4.73
CA ALA A 102 40.43 -12.14 4.88
C ALA A 102 41.04 -12.40 3.49
N GLU A 103 42.32 -12.00 3.42
CA GLU A 103 43.40 -12.24 2.43
C GLU A 103 43.09 -12.95 1.11
#